data_AF-A0AAV7QED7-F1
#
_entry.id   AF-A0AAV7QED7-F1
#
_cell.length_a   1.000
_cell.length_b   1.000
_cell.length_c   1.000
_cell.angle_alpha   90.00
_cell.angle_beta   90.00
_cell.angle_gamma   90.00
#
_symmetry.space_group_name_H-M   'P 1'
#
loop_
_entity.id
_entity.type
_entity.pdbx_description
1 polymer ?
#
loop_
_entity_poly.entity_id
_entity_poly.type
_entity_poly.pdbx_seq_one_letter_code
_entity_poly.pdbx_strand_id
1 'polypeptide(L)'
;MLFSEALQHKRPTSPPVGPHMALTPAQPSMMTDKDQSTTMERILQEITAVSRRIEGMDASIFSLTLETKSIRSDIASFQSQVMGLEHRMGTLETQMATIQGRDQDFLYLRSKVTDLEDRSRRDNIRLFGIPENEEGADVQAFLSSALPKLTS
;
A
#
# COMPACT_ATOMS: atom_id res chain seq x y z
N MET A 1 -2.15 3.46 -78.75
CA MET A 1 -0.86 4.01 -79.19
C MET A 1 0.22 3.29 -78.40
N LEU A 2 0.96 2.38 -79.04
CA LEU A 2 2.32 2.64 -79.58
C LEU A 2 3.31 2.75 -78.40
N PHE A 3 4.27 1.86 -78.18
CA PHE A 3 5.23 1.32 -79.14
C PHE A 3 5.73 -0.07 -78.72
N SER A 4 5.68 -0.99 -79.68
CA SER A 4 6.56 -2.15 -79.75
C SER A 4 7.96 -1.69 -80.12
N GLU A 5 8.99 -2.14 -79.42
CA GLU A 5 10.35 -2.11 -79.97
C GLU A 5 11.04 -3.45 -79.70
N ALA A 6 11.22 -4.18 -80.79
CA ALA A 6 11.91 -5.45 -80.85
C ALA A 6 13.42 -5.19 -80.89
N LEU A 7 14.15 -5.68 -79.90
CA LEU A 7 15.60 -5.85 -79.99
C LEU A 7 15.96 -7.34 -80.03
N GLN A 8 16.54 -7.69 -81.17
CA GLN A 8 16.95 -9.01 -81.62
C GLN A 8 17.80 -9.73 -80.58
N HIS A 9 17.25 -10.81 -80.01
CA HIS A 9 18.04 -11.76 -79.24
C HIS A 9 18.98 -12.50 -80.19
N LYS A 10 20.26 -12.13 -80.16
CA LYS A 10 21.36 -12.94 -80.72
C LYS A 10 21.28 -14.33 -80.06
N ARG A 11 20.99 -15.37 -80.84
CA ARG A 11 21.06 -16.75 -80.34
C ARG A 11 22.47 -17.00 -79.78
N PRO A 12 22.61 -17.48 -78.54
CA PRO A 12 23.92 -17.89 -78.05
C PRO A 12 24.41 -19.06 -78.90
N THR A 13 25.60 -18.92 -79.47
CA THR A 13 26.30 -19.98 -80.18
C THR A 13 26.57 -21.12 -79.21
N SER A 14 26.07 -22.31 -79.51
CA SER A 14 26.36 -23.53 -78.76
C SER A 14 27.88 -23.78 -78.73
N PRO A 15 28.48 -24.04 -77.55
CA PRO A 15 29.87 -24.48 -77.49
C PRO A 15 30.02 -25.84 -78.20
N PRO A 16 31.21 -26.17 -78.74
CA PRO A 16 31.43 -27.42 -79.43
C PRO A 16 31.14 -28.60 -78.50
N VAL A 17 30.44 -29.62 -79.02
CA VAL A 17 30.19 -30.88 -78.32
C VAL A 17 31.54 -31.56 -78.08
N GLY A 18 32.10 -31.35 -76.90
CA GLY A 18 33.24 -32.11 -76.40
C GLY A 18 32.87 -33.59 -76.22
N PRO A 19 33.84 -34.51 -76.20
CA PRO A 19 33.58 -35.93 -76.11
C PRO A 19 32.76 -36.24 -74.85
N HIS A 20 31.73 -37.07 -75.01
CA HIS A 20 30.83 -37.57 -73.97
C HIS A 20 31.60 -37.83 -72.66
N MET A 21 31.55 -36.89 -71.71
CA MET A 21 31.99 -37.16 -70.35
C MET A 21 30.93 -38.08 -69.75
N ALA A 22 31.34 -39.33 -69.53
CA ALA A 22 30.56 -40.30 -68.79
C ALA A 22 30.07 -39.64 -67.49
N LEU A 23 28.77 -39.72 -67.23
CA LEU A 23 28.19 -39.39 -65.93
C LEU A 23 28.83 -40.33 -64.90
N THR A 24 29.87 -39.87 -64.22
CA THR A 24 30.43 -40.55 -63.06
C THR A 24 29.35 -40.56 -61.97
N PRO A 25 29.02 -41.70 -61.37
CA PRO A 25 28.07 -41.74 -60.27
C PRO A 25 28.60 -40.84 -59.14
N ALA A 26 27.75 -39.95 -58.60
CA ALA A 26 28.08 -39.21 -57.38
C ALA A 26 28.35 -40.23 -56.26
N GLN A 27 29.62 -40.40 -55.89
CA GLN A 27 29.98 -41.24 -54.76
C GLN A 27 29.48 -40.59 -53.46
N PRO A 28 28.95 -41.35 -52.49
CA PRO A 28 28.59 -40.82 -51.19
C PRO A 28 29.85 -40.21 -50.54
N SER A 29 29.86 -38.89 -50.31
CA SER A 29 30.90 -38.22 -49.54
C SER A 29 30.85 -38.71 -48.09
N MET A 30 31.67 -39.71 -47.79
CA MET A 30 31.91 -40.19 -46.43
C MET A 30 32.65 -39.09 -45.66
N MET A 31 32.08 -38.63 -44.54
CA MET A 31 32.71 -37.64 -43.67
C MET A 31 34.11 -38.11 -43.27
N THR A 32 35.13 -37.29 -43.52
CA THR A 32 36.52 -37.70 -43.28
C THR A 32 36.80 -37.73 -41.78
N ASP A 33 37.77 -38.54 -41.34
CA ASP A 33 38.14 -38.68 -39.92
C ASP A 33 38.54 -37.33 -39.29
N LYS A 34 39.10 -36.42 -40.09
CA LYS A 34 39.41 -35.05 -39.70
C LYS A 34 38.15 -34.20 -39.46
N ASP A 35 37.11 -34.37 -40.27
CA ASP A 35 35.83 -33.67 -40.10
C ASP A 35 35.05 -34.19 -38.89
N GLN A 36 35.18 -35.48 -38.58
CA GLN A 36 34.65 -36.07 -37.35
C GLN A 36 35.38 -35.51 -36.12
N SER A 37 36.70 -35.39 -36.19
CA SER A 37 37.52 -34.81 -35.12
C SER A 37 37.18 -33.34 -34.83
N THR A 38 37.01 -32.50 -35.86
CA THR A 38 36.60 -31.09 -35.69
C THR A 38 35.18 -30.95 -35.15
N THR A 39 34.27 -31.83 -35.57
CA THR A 39 32.89 -31.85 -35.06
C THR A 39 32.86 -32.22 -33.57
N MET A 40 33.65 -33.21 -33.14
CA MET A 40 33.78 -33.60 -31.73
C MET A 40 34.34 -32.45 -30.88
N GLU A 41 35.37 -31.75 -31.36
CA GLU A 41 35.95 -30.62 -30.63
C GLU A 41 34.92 -29.49 -30.40
N ARG A 42 34.11 -29.18 -31.41
CA ARG A 42 33.04 -28.19 -31.29
C ARG A 42 31.97 -28.59 -30.26
N ILE A 43 31.58 -29.86 -30.26
CA ILE A 43 30.62 -30.40 -29.28
C ILE A 43 31.18 -30.26 -27.86
N LEU A 44 32.45 -30.60 -27.64
CA LEU A 44 33.10 -30.47 -26.33
C LEU A 44 33.16 -29.01 -25.85
N GLN A 45 33.39 -28.06 -26.76
CA GLN A 45 33.34 -26.63 -26.45
C GLN A 45 31.93 -26.18 -26.05
N GLU A 46 30.90 -26.62 -26.78
CA GLU A 46 29.50 -26.31 -26.45
C GLU A 46 29.07 -26.91 -25.12
N ILE A 47 29.44 -28.16 -24.83
CA ILE A 47 29.21 -28.80 -23.53
C ILE A 47 29.85 -27.99 -22.42
N THR A 48 31.11 -27.58 -22.59
CA THR A 48 31.82 -26.76 -21.60
C THR A 48 31.12 -25.41 -21.37
N ALA A 49 30.63 -24.78 -22.44
CA ALA A 49 29.88 -23.53 -22.35
C ALA A 49 28.53 -23.72 -21.61
N VAL A 50 27.81 -24.82 -21.88
CA VAL A 50 26.58 -25.16 -21.18
C VAL A 50 26.84 -25.42 -19.69
N SER A 51 27.89 -26.16 -19.34
CA SER A 51 28.26 -26.41 -17.93
C SER A 51 28.50 -25.11 -17.16
N ARG A 52 29.24 -24.16 -17.75
CA ARG A 52 29.46 -22.83 -17.12
C ARG A 52 28.16 -22.06 -16.93
N ARG A 53 27.23 -22.15 -17.89
CA ARG A 53 25.92 -21.50 -17.77
C ARG A 53 25.09 -22.12 -16.65
N ILE A 54 25.15 -23.45 -16.48
CA ILE A 54 24.48 -24.16 -15.38
C ILE A 54 25.05 -23.71 -14.03
N GLU A 55 26.37 -23.65 -13.88
CA GLU A 55 27.01 -23.16 -12.65
C GLU A 55 26.58 -21.72 -12.30
N GLY A 56 26.49 -20.83 -13.31
CA GLY A 56 25.98 -19.47 -13.12
C GLY A 56 24.50 -19.42 -12.73
N MET A 57 23.67 -20.32 -13.28
CA MET A 57 22.28 -20.47 -12.89
C MET A 57 22.14 -20.96 -11.45
N ASP A 58 22.95 -21.94 -11.02
CA ASP A 58 22.95 -22.45 -9.64
C ASP A 58 23.28 -21.35 -8.64
N ALA A 59 24.30 -20.52 -8.93
CA ALA A 59 24.65 -19.37 -8.09
C ALA A 59 23.50 -18.36 -8.01
N SER A 60 22.82 -18.09 -9.13
CA SER A 60 21.68 -17.17 -9.19
C SER A 60 20.48 -17.70 -8.40
N ILE A 61 20.16 -18.99 -8.54
CA ILE A 61 19.09 -19.67 -7.80
C ILE A 61 19.38 -19.65 -6.29
N PHE A 62 20.63 -19.87 -5.91
CA PHE A 62 21.04 -19.79 -4.51
C PHE A 62 20.83 -18.39 -3.95
N SER A 63 21.23 -17.34 -4.68
CA SER A 63 21.01 -15.94 -4.28
C SER A 63 19.52 -15.63 -4.11
N LEU A 64 18.68 -16.01 -5.09
CA LEU A 64 17.22 -15.81 -5.02
C LEU A 64 16.59 -16.56 -3.84
N THR A 65 17.12 -17.74 -3.51
CA THR A 65 16.66 -18.50 -2.34
C THR A 65 16.96 -17.77 -1.03
N LEU A 66 18.12 -17.13 -0.92
CA LEU A 66 18.48 -16.31 0.25
C LEU A 66 17.60 -15.06 0.34
N GLU A 67 17.42 -14.34 -0.75
CA GLU A 67 16.56 -13.16 -0.80
C GLU A 67 15.11 -13.51 -0.43
N THR A 68 14.57 -14.60 -0.96
CA THR A 68 13.23 -15.11 -0.62
C THR A 68 13.09 -15.42 0.87
N LYS A 69 14.14 -15.98 1.50
CA LYS A 69 14.14 -16.23 2.96
C LYS A 69 14.16 -14.91 3.75
N SER A 70 14.92 -13.92 3.31
CA SER A 70 14.94 -12.59 3.93
C SER A 70 13.57 -11.92 3.86
N ILE A 71 12.97 -11.86 2.66
CA ILE A 71 11.64 -11.29 2.45
C ILE A 71 10.59 -11.99 3.33
N ARG A 72 10.66 -13.32 3.45
CA ARG A 72 9.75 -14.07 4.34
C ARG A 72 9.90 -13.64 5.80
N SER A 73 11.13 -13.42 6.26
CA SER A 73 11.41 -12.92 7.62
C SER A 73 10.84 -11.52 7.82
N ASP A 74 11.04 -10.63 6.85
CA ASP A 74 10.53 -9.25 6.91
C ASP A 74 8.99 -9.22 6.94
N ILE A 75 8.35 -10.04 6.10
CA ILE A 75 6.88 -10.22 6.11
C ILE A 75 6.38 -10.67 7.49
N ALA A 76 7.04 -11.65 8.10
CA ALA A 76 6.64 -12.12 9.44
C ALA A 76 6.79 -11.02 10.51
N SER A 77 7.85 -10.21 10.40
CA SER A 77 8.05 -9.05 11.29
C SER A 77 6.96 -7.99 11.10
N PHE A 78 6.63 -7.64 9.85
CA PHE A 78 5.56 -6.70 9.56
C PHE A 78 4.19 -7.19 10.01
N GLN A 79 3.89 -8.48 9.84
CA GLN A 79 2.65 -9.07 10.37
C GLN A 79 2.53 -8.89 11.89
N SER A 80 3.60 -9.15 12.64
CA SER A 80 3.64 -8.94 14.08
C SER A 80 3.43 -7.47 14.47
N GLN A 81 4.07 -6.54 13.75
CA GLN A 81 3.90 -5.11 13.98
C GLN A 81 2.47 -4.64 13.70
N VAL A 82 1.85 -5.11 12.61
CA VAL A 82 0.46 -4.80 12.26
C VAL A 82 -0.49 -5.29 13.35
N MET A 83 -0.36 -6.54 13.81
CA MET A 83 -1.16 -7.07 14.91
C MET A 83 -1.02 -6.22 16.19
N GLY A 84 0.20 -5.77 16.51
CA GLY A 84 0.45 -4.89 17.65
C GLY A 84 -0.22 -3.52 17.50
N LEU A 85 -0.23 -2.95 16.29
CA LEU A 85 -0.91 -1.69 16.00
C LEU A 85 -2.43 -1.83 16.08
N GLU A 86 -3.00 -2.90 15.54
CA GLU A 86 -4.44 -3.19 15.61
C GLU A 86 -4.91 -3.31 17.07
N HIS A 87 -4.14 -4.00 17.92
CA HIS A 87 -4.47 -4.12 19.35
C HIS A 87 -4.44 -2.76 20.08
N ARG A 88 -3.41 -1.94 19.80
CA ARG A 88 -3.31 -0.58 20.37
C ARG A 88 -4.45 0.31 19.89
N MET A 89 -4.84 0.21 18.63
CA MET A 89 -5.95 0.96 18.06
C MET A 89 -7.28 0.59 18.75
N GLY A 90 -7.58 -0.70 18.91
CA GLY A 90 -8.79 -1.13 19.62
C GLY A 90 -8.81 -0.69 21.10
N THR A 91 -7.65 -0.64 21.74
CA THR A 91 -7.52 -0.09 23.11
C THR A 91 -7.85 1.41 23.14
N LEU A 92 -7.31 2.19 22.20
CA LEU A 92 -7.57 3.62 22.10
C LEU A 92 -9.04 3.93 21.78
N GLU A 93 -9.67 3.15 20.91
CA GLU A 93 -11.10 3.27 20.60
C GLU A 93 -11.96 3.06 21.85
N THR A 94 -11.65 2.04 22.65
CA THR A 94 -12.34 1.76 23.91
C THR A 94 -12.16 2.90 24.93
N GLN A 95 -10.94 3.45 25.03
CA GLN A 95 -10.65 4.60 25.89
C GLN A 95 -11.41 5.85 25.45
N MET A 96 -11.47 6.10 24.13
CA MET A 96 -12.21 7.22 23.56
C MET A 96 -13.70 7.12 23.86
N ALA A 97 -14.30 5.94 23.68
CA ALA A 97 -15.70 5.70 24.02
C ALA A 97 -15.97 5.95 25.53
N THR A 98 -15.04 5.53 26.39
CA THR A 98 -15.13 5.78 27.83
C THR A 98 -15.09 7.27 28.17
N ILE A 99 -14.20 8.04 27.53
CA ILE A 99 -14.09 9.49 27.74
C ILE A 99 -15.37 10.19 27.26
N GLN A 100 -15.87 9.83 26.08
CA GLN A 100 -17.12 10.38 25.56
C GLN A 100 -18.32 10.12 26.50
N GLY A 101 -18.40 8.93 27.09
CA GLY A 101 -19.42 8.63 28.11
C GLY A 101 -19.31 9.54 29.33
N ARG A 102 -18.08 9.74 29.84
CA ARG A 102 -17.83 10.64 30.98
C ARG A 102 -18.18 12.10 30.67
N ASP A 103 -17.94 12.57 29.45
CA ASP A 103 -18.32 13.92 29.03
C ASP A 103 -19.85 14.10 29.04
N GLN A 104 -20.61 13.09 28.61
CA GLN A 104 -22.08 13.11 28.69
C GLN A 104 -22.56 13.15 30.14
N ASP A 105 -21.99 12.30 31.00
CA ASP A 105 -22.32 12.27 32.44
C ASP A 105 -22.02 13.63 33.10
N PHE A 106 -20.89 14.25 32.74
CA PHE A 106 -20.51 15.56 33.25
C PHE A 106 -21.51 16.65 32.84
N LEU A 107 -21.94 16.67 31.58
CA LEU A 107 -22.95 17.62 31.09
C LEU A 107 -24.29 17.42 31.80
N TYR A 108 -24.71 16.16 31.96
CA TYR A 108 -25.93 15.82 32.69
C TYR A 108 -25.86 16.30 34.15
N LEU A 109 -24.76 15.99 34.85
CA LEU A 109 -24.59 16.36 36.24
C LEU A 109 -24.52 17.88 36.42
N ARG A 110 -23.86 18.59 35.50
CA ARG A 110 -23.83 20.06 35.48
C ARG A 110 -25.23 20.64 35.34
N SER A 111 -26.03 20.13 34.41
CA SER A 111 -27.43 20.55 34.26
C SER A 111 -28.24 20.28 35.54
N LYS A 112 -27.99 19.16 36.21
CA LYS A 112 -28.68 18.80 37.44
C LYS A 112 -28.31 19.74 38.59
N VAL A 113 -27.04 20.11 38.71
CA VAL A 113 -26.57 21.09 39.70
C VAL A 113 -27.24 22.44 39.48
N THR A 114 -27.29 22.93 38.24
CA THR A 114 -27.96 24.20 37.92
C THR A 114 -29.45 24.17 38.29
N ASP A 115 -30.19 23.11 37.94
CA ASP A 115 -31.61 22.95 38.34
C ASP A 115 -31.80 22.96 39.87
N LEU A 116 -30.89 22.32 40.61
CA LEU A 116 -30.93 22.30 42.07
C LEU A 116 -30.62 23.68 42.68
N GLU A 117 -29.63 24.39 42.14
CA GLU A 117 -29.29 25.75 42.57
C GLU A 117 -30.45 26.72 42.32
N ASP A 118 -31.09 26.65 41.15
CA ASP A 118 -32.22 27.49 40.79
C ASP A 118 -33.43 27.22 41.69
N ARG A 119 -33.73 25.95 41.97
CA ARG A 119 -34.81 25.59 42.91
C ARG A 119 -34.52 26.04 44.33
N SER A 120 -33.27 25.88 44.79
CA SER A 120 -32.87 26.32 46.12
C SER A 120 -32.96 27.83 46.31
N ARG A 121 -32.83 28.62 45.23
CA ARG A 121 -32.92 30.09 45.27
C ARG A 121 -34.31 30.63 44.99
N ARG A 122 -35.21 29.82 44.42
CA ARG A 122 -36.53 30.24 43.94
C ARG A 122 -37.38 30.95 44.99
N ASP A 123 -37.33 30.46 46.22
CA ASP A 123 -38.14 30.98 47.31
C ASP A 123 -37.38 32.03 48.16
N ASN A 124 -36.14 32.36 47.78
CA ASN A 124 -35.35 33.37 48.47
C ASN A 124 -35.64 34.75 47.89
N ILE A 125 -36.11 35.67 48.72
CA ILE A 125 -36.31 37.08 48.36
C ILE A 125 -35.02 37.86 48.62
N ARG A 126 -34.58 38.66 47.65
CA ARG A 126 -33.45 39.59 47.80
C ARG A 126 -33.97 41.02 47.81
N LEU A 127 -33.74 41.73 48.90
CA LEU A 127 -34.10 43.14 49.05
C LEU A 127 -32.86 43.99 48.78
N PHE A 128 -32.99 44.99 47.91
CA PHE A 128 -31.90 45.91 47.55
C PHE A 128 -32.29 47.33 47.97
N GLY A 129 -31.30 48.13 48.36
CA GLY A 129 -31.51 49.54 48.74
C GLY A 129 -32.07 49.75 50.15
N ILE A 130 -32.00 48.74 51.02
CA ILE A 130 -32.30 48.91 52.44
C ILE A 130 -31.06 49.53 53.12
N PRO A 131 -31.20 50.70 53.79
CA PRO A 131 -30.10 51.29 54.55
C PRO A 131 -29.72 50.42 55.75
N GLU A 132 -28.42 50.30 56.02
CA GLU A 132 -27.90 49.49 57.14
C GLU A 132 -28.37 50.05 58.49
N ASN A 133 -28.68 49.15 59.43
CA ASN A 133 -29.09 49.44 60.82
C ASN A 133 -30.50 50.02 61.03
N GLU A 134 -31.36 50.08 60.01
CA GLU A 134 -32.77 50.50 60.21
C GLU A 134 -33.69 49.39 60.74
N GLU A 135 -33.23 48.15 60.71
CA GLU A 135 -33.96 46.97 61.17
C GLU A 135 -34.10 46.90 62.70
N GLY A 136 -33.20 47.56 63.43
CA GLY A 136 -33.16 47.48 64.90
C GLY A 136 -32.88 46.05 65.40
N ALA A 137 -33.51 45.65 66.50
CA ALA A 137 -33.33 44.32 67.10
C ALA A 137 -34.27 43.24 66.53
N ASP A 138 -35.29 43.63 65.76
CA ASP A 138 -36.32 42.72 65.23
C ASP A 138 -36.58 42.98 63.74
N VAL A 139 -35.90 42.18 62.91
CA VAL A 139 -36.01 42.20 61.45
C VAL A 139 -37.42 41.86 60.97
N GLN A 140 -38.14 40.99 61.67
CA GLN A 140 -39.48 40.56 61.25
C GLN A 140 -40.48 41.71 61.41
N ALA A 141 -40.42 42.44 62.52
CA ALA A 141 -41.25 43.63 62.75
C ALA A 141 -40.95 44.72 61.70
N PHE A 142 -39.68 44.96 61.41
CA PHE A 142 -39.25 45.89 60.36
C PHE A 142 -39.85 45.52 59.00
N LEU A 143 -39.62 44.30 58.52
CA LEU A 143 -40.12 43.83 57.21
C LEU A 143 -41.65 43.85 57.12
N SER A 144 -42.35 43.46 58.19
CA SER A 144 -43.83 43.48 58.23
C SER A 144 -44.41 44.89 58.08
N SER A 145 -43.69 45.91 58.55
CA SER A 145 -44.09 47.32 58.42
C SER A 145 -43.61 47.96 57.10
N ALA A 146 -42.52 47.47 56.52
CA ALA A 146 -41.87 48.04 55.34
C ALA A 146 -42.44 47.50 54.03
N LEU A 147 -42.72 46.19 53.93
CA LEU A 147 -43.21 45.55 52.70
C LEU A 147 -44.51 46.18 52.15
N PRO A 148 -45.54 46.49 52.96
CA PRO A 148 -46.77 47.11 52.45
C PRO A 148 -46.55 48.50 51.83
N LYS A 149 -45.55 49.25 52.31
CA LYS A 149 -45.22 50.61 51.84
C LYS A 149 -44.48 50.60 50.50
N LEU A 150 -43.91 49.46 50.11
CA LEU A 150 -43.15 49.32 48.86
C LEU A 150 -44.06 49.05 47.65
N THR A 151 -45.30 48.61 47.90
CA THR A 151 -46.28 48.22 46.86
C THR A 151 -47.41 49.23 46.66
N SER A 152 -47.39 50.36 47.40
CA SER A 152 -48.37 51.45 47.35
C SER A 152 -47.80 52.70 46.72
#